data_AF-A0A9D0IDA0-F1
#
_entry.id   AF-A0A9D0IDA0-F1
#
_cell.length_a   1.000
_cell.length_b   1.000
_cell.length_c   1.000
_cell.angle_alpha   90.00
_cell.angle_beta   90.00
_cell.angle_gamma   90.00
#
_symmetry.space_group_name_H-M   'P 1'
#
loop_
_entity.id
_entity.type
_entity.pdbx_description
1 polymer ?
#
loop_
_entity_poly.entity_id
_entity_poly.type
_entity_poly.pdbx_seq_one_letter_code
_entity_poly.pdbx_strand_id
1 'polypeptide(L)'
;MRYDKLDMLFGGVGGQGILTASDIVAEVGLAVGYDVKKSEVHGFAQRGGVVESHVRWGREVAAPVAEKGTVDILVAFEMLEAARWIEWLKPSG
;
A
#
# COMPACT_ATOMS: atom_id res chain seq x y z
N MET A 1 0.76 -19.82 -8.72
CA MET A 1 0.01 -18.55 -8.66
C MET A 1 0.79 -17.51 -9.44
N ARG A 2 0.32 -17.10 -10.62
CA ARG A 2 0.81 -15.89 -11.29
C ARG A 2 -0.24 -14.82 -11.00
N TYR A 3 0.10 -13.87 -10.15
CA TYR A 3 -0.71 -12.67 -10.00
C TYR A 3 -0.30 -11.73 -11.15
N ASP A 4 -1.21 -11.47 -12.09
CA ASP A 4 -0.99 -10.50 -13.18
C ASP A 4 -0.99 -9.05 -12.66
N LYS A 5 -1.48 -8.86 -11.43
CA LYS A 5 -1.57 -7.60 -10.69
C LYS A 5 -1.60 -7.89 -9.18
N LEU A 6 -1.00 -7.01 -8.38
CA LEU A 6 -1.05 -7.04 -6.92
C LEU A 6 -1.14 -5.61 -6.36
N ASP A 7 -2.27 -5.28 -5.71
CA ASP A 7 -2.51 -4.00 -5.05
C ASP A 7 -2.35 -4.14 -3.54
N MET A 8 -1.42 -3.37 -2.97
CA MET A 8 -1.13 -3.37 -1.54
C MET A 8 -1.39 -1.98 -0.95
N LEU A 9 -1.95 -1.94 0.26
CA LEU A 9 -2.11 -0.73 1.06
C LEU A 9 -1.37 -0.88 2.37
N PHE A 10 -0.47 0.04 2.66
CA PHE A 10 0.23 0.13 3.93
C PHE A 10 -0.37 1.27 4.74
N GLY A 11 -0.70 1.02 6.01
CA GLY A 11 -1.30 2.01 6.90
C GLY A 11 -0.65 2.02 8.27
N GLY A 12 -0.44 3.19 8.84
CA GLY A 12 0.17 3.34 10.16
C GLY A 12 0.28 4.80 10.58
N VAL A 13 1.06 5.05 11.63
CA VAL A 13 1.39 6.40 12.09
C VAL A 13 2.85 6.74 11.86
N GLY A 14 3.12 8.04 11.73
CA GLY A 14 4.48 8.56 11.50
C GLY A 14 5.50 8.02 12.53
N GLY A 15 6.59 7.44 12.02
CA GLY A 15 7.68 6.87 12.81
C GLY A 15 7.75 5.34 12.85
N GLN A 16 6.76 4.61 12.31
CA GLN A 16 6.75 3.14 12.33
C GLN A 16 7.43 2.48 11.11
N GLY A 17 7.90 3.26 10.13
CA GLY A 17 8.58 2.74 8.95
C GLY A 17 7.67 2.33 7.78
N ILE A 18 6.42 2.82 7.74
CA ILE A 18 5.45 2.55 6.65
C ILE A 18 6.04 2.84 5.27
N LEU A 19 6.63 4.03 5.08
CA LEU A 19 7.19 4.43 3.79
C LEU A 19 8.38 3.56 3.39
N THR A 20 9.25 3.22 4.34
CA THR A 20 10.39 2.33 4.09
C THR A 20 9.94 0.93 3.71
N ALA A 21 8.92 0.38 4.38
CA ALA A 21 8.37 -0.92 4.04
C ALA A 21 7.73 -0.90 2.64
N SER A 22 6.97 0.15 2.32
CA SER A 22 6.33 0.27 1.00
C SER A 22 7.34 0.55 -0.13
N ASP A 23 8.44 1.25 0.15
CA ASP A 23 9.57 1.44 -0.79
C ASP A 23 10.26 0.12 -1.11
N ILE A 24 10.61 -0.68 -0.09
CA ILE A 24 11.24 -2.00 -0.29
C ILE A 24 10.34 -2.88 -1.17
N VAL A 25 9.03 -2.87 -0.92
CA VAL A 25 8.06 -3.64 -1.70
C VAL A 25 8.00 -3.09 -3.14
N ALA A 26 7.96 -1.77 -3.33
CA ALA A 26 7.99 -1.19 -4.68
C ALA A 26 9.27 -1.59 -5.46
N GLU A 27 10.43 -1.52 -4.83
CA GLU A 27 11.72 -1.92 -5.40
C GLU A 27 11.75 -3.41 -5.79
N VAL A 28 11.21 -4.28 -4.94
CA VAL A 28 11.08 -5.71 -5.26
C VAL A 28 10.21 -5.92 -6.50
N GLY A 29 9.08 -5.21 -6.62
CA GLY A 29 8.20 -5.29 -7.78
C GLY A 29 8.92 -4.90 -9.08
N LEU A 30 9.70 -3.83 -9.04
CA LEU A 30 10.54 -3.38 -10.16
C LEU A 30 11.61 -4.43 -10.49
N ALA A 31 12.28 -4.98 -9.48
CA ALA A 31 13.37 -5.96 -9.65
C ALA A 31 12.89 -7.28 -10.28
N VAL A 32 11.63 -7.67 -10.06
CA VAL A 32 11.04 -8.87 -10.67
C VAL A 32 10.30 -8.59 -11.99
N GLY A 33 10.39 -7.35 -12.50
CA GLY A 33 9.96 -6.97 -13.84
C GLY A 33 8.50 -6.52 -13.98
N TYR A 34 7.86 -6.08 -12.89
CA TYR A 34 6.55 -5.44 -12.96
C TYR A 34 6.66 -3.94 -13.24
N ASP A 35 5.63 -3.38 -13.87
CA ASP A 35 5.32 -1.96 -13.75
C ASP A 35 4.80 -1.71 -12.33
N VAL A 36 5.39 -0.71 -11.65
CA VAL A 36 5.10 -0.40 -10.26
C VAL A 36 4.73 1.06 -10.14
N LYS A 37 3.57 1.32 -9.53
CA LYS A 37 3.17 2.65 -9.12
C LYS A 37 2.95 2.71 -7.63
N LYS A 38 3.48 3.77 -7.02
CA LYS A 38 3.35 4.07 -5.60
C LYS A 38 2.68 5.42 -5.44
N SER A 39 1.75 5.51 -4.49
CA SER A 39 1.20 6.79 -4.00
C SER A 39 1.26 6.78 -2.49
N GLU A 40 1.67 7.89 -1.89
CA GLU A 40 1.73 8.01 -0.44
C GLU A 40 1.08 9.31 0.01
N VAL A 41 0.38 9.24 1.15
CA VAL A 41 -0.18 10.39 1.84
C VAL A 41 0.35 10.36 3.25
N HIS A 42 1.06 11.41 3.62
CA HIS A 42 1.51 11.64 4.99
C HIS A 42 0.83 12.89 5.54
N GLY A 43 0.20 12.79 6.71
CA GLY A 43 -0.24 13.98 7.42
C GLY A 43 0.95 14.93 7.69
N PHE A 44 0.72 16.25 7.66
CA PHE A 44 1.75 17.25 7.99
C PHE A 44 2.29 17.17 9.44
N ALA A 45 1.70 16.30 10.27
CA ALA A 45 2.19 16.03 11.62
C ALA A 45 3.47 15.20 11.57
N GLN A 46 4.60 15.81 11.97
CA GLN A 46 5.92 15.16 12.02
C GLN A 46 5.97 13.90 12.91
N ARG A 47 5.01 13.71 13.83
CA ARG A 47 4.82 12.49 14.64
C ARG A 47 3.34 12.25 14.91
N GLY A 48 2.89 11.01 14.80
CA GLY A 48 1.51 10.61 15.13
C GLY A 48 0.45 10.94 14.07
N GLY A 49 0.83 11.53 12.93
CA GLY A 49 -0.07 11.67 11.78
C GLY A 49 -0.31 10.32 11.10
N VAL A 50 -1.51 10.14 10.55
CA VAL A 50 -1.85 9.00 9.68
C VAL A 50 -0.94 9.03 8.46
N VAL A 51 -0.37 7.88 8.14
CA VAL A 51 0.45 7.63 6.96
C VAL A 51 -0.16 6.46 6.22
N GLU A 52 -0.46 6.66 4.94
CA GLU A 52 -0.86 5.60 4.04
C GLU A 52 0.04 5.54 2.81
N SER A 53 0.22 4.35 2.27
CA SER A 53 0.97 4.14 1.04
C SER A 53 0.35 3.02 0.21
N HIS A 54 -0.09 3.36 -0.99
CA HIS A 54 -0.49 2.40 -2.01
C HIS A 54 0.73 1.95 -2.80
N VAL A 55 0.91 0.64 -2.96
CA VAL A 55 1.89 0.05 -3.86
C VAL A 55 1.18 -0.92 -4.78
N ARG A 56 1.25 -0.67 -6.08
CA ARG A 56 0.56 -1.45 -7.10
C ARG A 56 1.56 -2.04 -8.07
N TRP A 57 1.52 -3.35 -8.24
CA TRP A 57 2.30 -4.08 -9.23
C TRP A 57 1.38 -4.59 -10.34
N GLY A 58 1.86 -4.58 -11.57
CA GLY A 58 1.16 -5.19 -12.70
C GLY A 58 2.03 -5.22 -13.95
N ARG A 59 1.54 -5.84 -15.03
CA ARG A 59 2.21 -5.71 -16.34
C ARG A 59 2.16 -4.28 -16.87
N GLU A 60 1.06 -3.60 -16.57
CA GLU A 60 0.81 -2.19 -16.82
C GLU A 60 -0.11 -1.69 -15.70
N VAL A 61 0.28 -0.62 -15.03
CA VAL A 61 -0.50 -0.02 -13.95
C VAL A 61 -0.91 1.36 -14.43
N ALA A 62 -2.21 1.65 -14.55
CA ALA A 62 -2.68 2.95 -15.07
C ALA A 62 -2.59 4.07 -14.01
N ALA A 63 -2.91 3.78 -12.75
CA ALA A 63 -3.02 4.77 -11.68
C ALA A 63 -2.29 4.33 -10.41
N PRO A 64 -1.70 5.26 -9.63
CA PRO A 64 -0.88 4.93 -8.46
C PRO A 64 -1.69 4.62 -7.18
N VAL A 65 -2.99 4.94 -7.16
CA VAL A 65 -3.90 4.68 -6.03
C VAL A 65 -4.85 3.54 -6.41
N ALA A 66 -5.06 2.60 -5.49
CA ALA A 66 -6.03 1.51 -5.67
C ALA A 66 -7.47 2.02 -5.47
N GLU A 67 -8.46 1.25 -5.86
CA GLU A 67 -9.86 1.58 -5.56
C GLU A 67 -10.30 0.93 -4.25
N LYS A 68 -11.25 1.55 -3.55
CA LYS A 68 -11.85 0.96 -2.35
C LYS A 68 -12.48 -0.40 -2.67
N GLY A 69 -12.27 -1.40 -1.82
CA GLY A 69 -12.71 -2.78 -2.03
C GLY A 69 -11.89 -3.58 -3.06
N THR A 70 -10.74 -3.06 -3.51
CA THR A 70 -9.91 -3.72 -4.54
C THR A 70 -8.49 -4.08 -4.08
N VAL A 71 -8.08 -3.64 -2.89
CA VAL A 71 -6.76 -3.94 -2.32
C VAL A 71 -6.67 -5.44 -2.05
N ASP A 72 -5.57 -6.06 -2.47
CA ASP A 72 -5.30 -7.48 -2.26
C ASP A 72 -4.70 -7.77 -0.89
N ILE A 73 -3.88 -6.84 -0.35
CA ILE A 73 -3.21 -6.98 0.94
C ILE A 73 -3.22 -5.65 1.67
N LEU A 74 -3.74 -5.64 2.90
CA LEU A 74 -3.63 -4.52 3.83
C LEU A 74 -2.54 -4.82 4.87
N VAL A 75 -1.49 -4.00 4.89
CA VAL A 75 -0.40 -4.07 5.88
C VAL A 75 -0.56 -2.90 6.85
N ALA A 76 -1.20 -3.17 7.99
CA ALA A 76 -1.40 -2.17 9.03
C ALA A 76 -0.36 -2.32 10.15
N PHE A 77 0.28 -1.21 10.53
CA PHE A 77 1.29 -1.16 11.60
C PHE A 77 0.67 -0.91 12.98
N GLU A 78 -0.65 -0.69 13.03
CA GLU A 78 -1.45 -0.67 14.25
C GLU A 78 -2.92 -1.05 13.96
N MET A 79 -3.65 -1.46 14.99
CA MET A 79 -5.02 -1.94 14.84
C MET A 79 -6.01 -0.85 14.39
N LEU A 80 -5.82 0.41 14.81
CA LEU A 80 -6.73 1.49 14.42
C LEU A 80 -6.60 1.82 12.93
N GLU A 81 -5.40 1.76 12.39
CA GLU A 81 -5.17 1.94 10.95
C GLU A 81 -5.68 0.71 10.17
N ALA A 82 -5.57 -0.50 10.70
CA ALA A 82 -6.25 -1.66 10.10
C ALA A 82 -7.77 -1.42 9.98
N ALA A 83 -8.41 -0.97 11.06
CA ALA A 83 -9.83 -0.67 11.08
C ALA A 83 -10.20 0.52 10.15
N ARG A 84 -9.35 1.54 10.05
CA ARG A 84 -9.55 2.69 9.16
C ARG A 84 -9.60 2.28 7.70
N TRP A 85 -8.71 1.37 7.31
CA TRP A 85 -8.49 1.00 5.91
C TRP A 85 -9.18 -0.31 5.50
N ILE A 86 -9.86 -1.01 6.42
CA ILE A 86 -10.41 -2.35 6.18
C ILE A 86 -11.35 -2.41 4.97
N GLU A 87 -12.13 -1.36 4.72
CA GLU A 87 -13.07 -1.32 3.60
C GLU A 87 -12.38 -1.17 2.23
N TRP A 88 -11.08 -0.91 2.20
CA TRP A 88 -10.28 -0.91 0.97
C TRP A 88 -9.91 -2.33 0.52
N LEU A 89 -9.84 -3.26 1.47
CA LEU A 89 -9.52 -4.65 1.21
C LEU A 89 -10.67 -5.28 0.41
N LYS A 90 -10.32 -6.04 -0.63
CA LYS A 90 -11.30 -6.87 -1.33
C LYS A 90 -11.84 -7.96 -0.40
N PRO A 91 -13.01 -8.56 -0.68
CA PRO A 91 -13.59 -9.59 0.19
C PRO A 91 -12.71 -10.83 0.43
N SER A 92 -11.72 -11.07 -0.44
CA SER A 92 -10.78 -12.20 -0.36
C SER A 92 -9.33 -11.78 -0.03
N GLY A 93 -9.12 -10.51 0.34
CA GLY A 93 -7.82 -9.98 0.76
C GLY A 93 -7.55 -10.19 2.24
#